data_AF-A0A7V0R1G5-F1
#
_entry.id   AF-A0A7V0R1G5-F1
#
_cell.length_a   1.000
_cell.length_b   1.000
_cell.length_c   1.000
_cell.angle_alpha   90.00
_cell.angle_beta   90.00
_cell.angle_gamma   90.00
#
_symmetry.space_group_name_H-M   'P 1'
#
loop_
_entity.id
_entity.type
_entity.pdbx_description
1 polymer ?
#
loop_
_entity_poly.entity_id
_entity_poly.type
_entity_poly.pdbx_seq_one_letter_code
_entity_poly.pdbx_strand_id
1 'polypeptide(L)'
;MESPWRTLENHNPVVSGGDYLAITSDGTFSFSTAIADGSTCNVTVKEQPAGQNCFVTNGSGTVSGANVTGIQIGCYNSGSLDPAFDTDGIVVHNNAASGNGKDVGNSITTDATGKILVTGGSYNSSGNYDMVIWRYIP
;
A
#
# COMPACT_ATOMS: atom_id res chain seq x y z
N MET A 1 -30.21 25.80 2.88
CA MET A 1 -30.37 25.70 1.41
C MET A 1 -29.41 26.74 0.86
N GLU A 2 -28.25 26.42 0.31
CA GLU A 2 -27.91 25.39 -0.67
C GLU A 2 -26.65 24.56 -0.32
N SER A 3 -26.67 23.31 -0.81
CA SER A 3 -25.54 22.39 -1.09
C SER A 3 -25.10 22.66 -2.56
N PRO A 4 -24.03 22.11 -3.20
CA PRO A 4 -23.29 20.89 -2.85
C PRO A 4 -21.80 20.75 -3.33
N TRP A 5 -21.15 19.66 -2.91
CA TRP A 5 -19.93 19.02 -3.44
C TRP A 5 -18.64 19.84 -3.67
N ARG A 6 -17.58 19.53 -2.90
CA ARG A 6 -16.26 19.31 -3.51
C ARG A 6 -15.91 17.84 -3.29
N THR A 7 -15.87 17.09 -4.38
CA THR A 7 -15.25 15.78 -4.50
C THR A 7 -13.88 15.85 -3.81
N LEU A 8 -13.70 15.12 -2.71
CA LEU A 8 -12.41 15.05 -2.03
C LEU A 8 -11.55 14.06 -2.81
N GLU A 9 -10.70 14.59 -3.68
CA GLU A 9 -9.55 13.85 -4.19
C GLU A 9 -8.55 13.66 -3.02
N ASN A 10 -8.50 12.42 -2.53
CA ASN A 10 -7.38 11.70 -1.91
C ASN A 10 -6.25 12.52 -1.26
N HIS A 11 -6.57 13.29 -0.22
CA HIS A 11 -5.55 13.86 0.67
C HIS A 11 -5.90 13.56 2.13
N ASN A 12 -5.03 12.82 2.80
CA ASN A 12 -5.26 12.29 4.14
C ASN A 12 -5.22 13.42 5.20
N PRO A 13 -6.31 13.69 5.92
CA PRO A 13 -6.30 14.64 7.01
C PRO A 13 -5.69 13.99 8.27
N VAL A 14 -4.76 14.68 8.92
CA VAL A 14 -4.22 14.34 10.23
C VAL A 14 -4.88 15.22 11.27
N VAL A 15 -5.20 14.69 12.46
CA VAL A 15 -5.94 15.44 13.49
C VAL A 15 -5.03 15.86 14.63
N SER A 16 -5.08 17.13 15.07
CA SER A 16 -4.57 17.54 16.38
C SER A 16 -5.45 18.63 16.99
N GLY A 17 -5.90 18.46 18.24
CA GLY A 17 -6.73 19.45 18.93
C GLY A 17 -8.08 19.77 18.26
N GLY A 18 -8.56 18.89 17.37
CA GLY A 18 -9.78 19.10 16.57
C GLY A 18 -9.55 19.72 15.19
N ASP A 19 -8.31 20.11 14.86
CA ASP A 19 -7.90 20.63 13.54
C ASP A 19 -7.53 19.48 12.59
N TYR A 20 -7.83 19.63 11.29
CA TYR A 20 -7.52 18.65 10.24
C TYR A 20 -6.50 19.23 9.27
N LEU A 21 -5.36 18.56 9.12
CA LEU A 21 -4.32 18.93 8.16
C LEU A 21 -4.20 17.89 7.05
N ALA A 22 -4.50 18.28 5.82
CA ALA A 22 -4.25 17.43 4.65
C ALA A 22 -2.76 17.40 4.32
N ILE A 23 -2.16 16.21 4.31
CA ILE A 23 -0.76 16.00 3.91
C ILE A 23 -0.73 15.36 2.52
N THR A 24 -0.08 16.03 1.58
CA THR A 24 -0.12 15.68 0.15
C THR A 24 1.23 15.29 -0.43
N SER A 25 2.31 15.53 0.31
CA SER A 25 3.69 15.21 -0.08
C SER A 25 4.58 15.10 1.15
N ASP A 26 5.70 14.41 0.99
CA ASP A 26 6.73 14.34 2.03
C ASP A 26 7.28 15.72 2.34
N GLY A 27 7.43 16.04 3.62
CA GLY A 27 7.99 17.30 4.06
C GLY A 27 7.64 17.67 5.48
N THR A 28 8.01 18.89 5.85
CA THR A 28 7.62 19.47 7.12
C THR A 28 6.15 19.90 7.07
N PHE A 29 5.43 19.62 8.15
CA PHE A 29 4.04 20.02 8.33
C PHE A 29 3.89 20.80 9.64
N SER A 30 2.83 21.61 9.74
CA SER A 30 2.48 22.35 10.95
C SER A 30 0.97 22.55 11.00
N PHE A 31 0.38 22.36 12.17
CA PHE A 31 -1.02 22.69 12.40
C PHE A 31 -1.17 24.20 12.55
N SER A 32 -2.16 24.79 11.89
CA SER A 32 -2.45 26.23 11.98
C SER A 32 -3.10 26.62 13.30
N THR A 33 -3.84 25.70 13.90
CA THR A 33 -4.52 25.94 15.18
C THR A 33 -3.54 25.71 16.34
N ALA A 34 -3.26 26.78 17.09
CA ALA A 34 -2.49 26.67 18.32
C ALA A 34 -3.28 25.90 19.39
N ILE A 35 -2.59 25.03 20.11
CA ILE A 35 -3.12 24.33 21.28
C ILE A 35 -2.65 25.09 22.53
N ALA A 36 -3.53 25.23 23.53
CA ALA A 36 -3.21 25.98 24.74
C ALA A 36 -2.06 25.34 25.53
N ASP A 37 -1.24 26.17 26.17
CA ASP A 37 -0.13 25.70 27.00
C ASP A 37 -0.63 24.77 28.13
N GLY A 38 0.16 23.73 28.43
CA GLY A 38 -0.22 22.66 29.35
C GLY A 38 -1.24 21.65 28.80
N SER A 39 -1.77 21.84 27.59
CA SER A 39 -2.67 20.86 26.97
C SER A 39 -1.90 19.73 26.29
N THR A 40 -2.53 18.56 26.21
CA THR A 40 -2.00 17.41 25.47
C THR A 40 -2.31 17.55 23.97
N CYS A 41 -1.30 17.40 23.13
CA CYS A 41 -1.49 17.16 21.70
C CYS A 41 -1.53 15.66 21.43
N ASN A 42 -2.47 15.23 20.59
CA ASN A 42 -2.53 13.87 20.05
C ASN A 42 -2.72 13.98 18.54
N VAL A 43 -1.83 13.33 17.78
CA VAL A 43 -1.76 13.34 16.33
C VAL A 43 -2.08 11.96 15.82
N THR A 44 -3.14 11.85 15.02
CA THR A 44 -3.59 10.58 14.43
C THR A 44 -3.87 10.74 12.94
N VAL A 45 -3.71 9.65 12.19
CA VAL A 45 -4.19 9.58 10.81
C VAL A 45 -5.70 9.40 10.85
N LYS A 46 -6.44 10.34 10.24
CA LYS A 46 -7.91 10.24 10.18
C LYS A 46 -8.37 9.28 9.09
N GLU A 47 -7.75 9.31 7.89
CA GLU A 47 -8.34 8.65 6.73
C GLU A 47 -7.48 7.67 5.92
N GLN A 48 -6.16 7.64 5.88
CA GLN A 48 -5.42 6.82 4.89
C GLN A 48 -5.62 7.25 3.41
N PRO A 49 -4.54 7.60 2.70
CA PRO A 49 -4.59 7.80 1.26
C PRO A 49 -4.94 6.50 0.52
N ALA A 50 -5.61 6.61 -0.63
CA ALA A 50 -5.83 5.46 -1.51
C ALA A 50 -4.49 4.81 -1.91
N GLY A 51 -4.39 3.47 -1.78
CA GLY A 51 -3.19 2.70 -2.12
C GLY A 51 -2.04 2.81 -1.12
N GLN A 52 -2.24 3.47 0.03
CA GLN A 52 -1.22 3.60 1.08
C GLN A 52 -1.77 3.25 2.46
N ASN A 53 -0.86 2.90 3.35
CA ASN A 53 -1.09 2.85 4.78
C ASN A 53 -0.06 3.73 5.49
N CYS A 54 -0.55 4.73 6.20
CA CYS A 54 0.18 5.73 6.93
C CYS A 54 0.04 5.53 8.44
N PHE A 55 1.10 5.82 9.18
CA PHE A 55 1.16 5.71 10.62
C PHE A 55 1.89 6.91 11.22
N VAL A 56 1.54 7.26 12.45
CA VAL A 56 2.18 8.35 13.21
C VAL A 56 3.17 7.75 14.20
N THR A 57 4.35 8.33 14.28
CA THR A 57 5.34 8.06 15.34
C THR A 57 5.55 9.32 16.17
N ASN A 58 5.76 9.14 17.47
CA ASN A 58 5.80 10.24 18.46
C ASN A 58 4.55 11.13 18.40
N GLY A 59 3.37 10.55 18.13
CA GLY A 59 2.14 11.30 17.89
C GLY A 59 1.54 12.03 19.09
N SER A 60 2.08 11.89 20.30
CA SER A 60 1.54 12.52 21.50
C SER A 60 2.61 13.32 22.26
N GLY A 61 2.16 14.34 22.97
CA GLY A 61 3.02 15.22 23.77
C GLY A 61 2.22 16.26 24.56
N THR A 62 2.91 17.03 25.39
CA THR A 62 2.32 18.15 26.13
C THR A 62 2.95 19.44 25.65
N VAL A 63 2.12 20.44 25.35
CA VAL A 63 2.60 21.79 25.04
C VAL A 63 3.16 22.40 26.33
N SER A 64 4.42 22.84 26.31
CA SER A 64 5.10 23.42 27.47
C SER A 64 5.94 24.63 27.07
N GLY A 65 5.27 25.78 26.89
CA GLY A 65 5.87 27.06 26.51
C GLY A 65 6.49 27.11 25.11
N ALA A 66 6.45 26.01 24.35
CA ALA A 66 7.05 25.87 23.03
C ALA A 66 6.30 24.86 22.16
N ASN A 67 6.59 24.88 20.85
CA ASN A 67 6.01 23.95 19.89
C ASN A 67 6.45 22.51 20.19
N VAL A 68 5.51 21.57 20.10
CA VAL A 68 5.83 20.13 20.11
C VAL A 68 6.39 19.76 18.73
N THR A 69 7.63 19.27 18.71
CA THR A 69 8.36 18.90 17.49
C THR A 69 8.72 17.42 17.48
N GLY A 70 9.06 16.86 16.32
CA GLY A 70 9.53 15.48 16.20
C GLY A 70 8.43 14.43 16.00
N ILE A 71 7.19 14.86 15.82
CA ILE A 71 6.10 14.02 15.33
C ILE A 71 6.38 13.69 13.87
N GLN A 72 6.39 12.40 13.52
CA GLN A 72 6.65 11.96 12.15
C GLN A 72 5.49 11.12 11.65
N ILE A 73 5.25 11.21 10.34
CA ILE A 73 4.25 10.41 9.64
C ILE A 73 4.98 9.61 8.58
N GLY A 74 4.88 8.30 8.66
CA GLY A 74 5.40 7.38 7.65
C GLY A 74 4.25 6.77 6.87
N CYS A 75 4.42 6.57 5.57
CA CYS A 75 3.47 5.87 4.72
C CYS A 75 4.17 4.78 3.93
N TYR A 76 3.47 3.69 3.66
CA TYR A 76 3.90 2.66 2.71
C TYR A 76 2.75 2.31 1.78
N ASN A 77 3.08 1.88 0.56
CA ASN A 77 2.06 1.38 -0.36
C ASN A 77 1.40 0.13 0.25
N SER A 78 0.08 0.14 0.39
CA SER A 78 -0.67 -0.98 1.00
C SER A 78 -0.73 -2.21 0.10
N GLY A 79 -0.20 -2.12 -1.12
CA GLY A 79 -0.42 -3.07 -2.19
C GLY A 79 -1.83 -2.88 -2.76
N SER A 80 -1.93 -2.70 -4.07
CA SER A 80 -3.22 -2.79 -4.76
C SER A 80 -3.23 -4.12 -5.51
N LEU A 81 -4.39 -4.80 -5.54
CA LEU A 81 -4.58 -5.89 -6.49
C LEU A 81 -4.29 -5.31 -7.89
N ASP A 82 -3.55 -6.06 -8.69
CA ASP A 82 -3.33 -5.73 -10.10
C ASP A 82 -4.45 -6.38 -10.93
N PRO A 83 -5.53 -5.66 -11.27
CA PRO A 83 -6.61 -6.22 -12.09
C PRO A 83 -6.22 -6.35 -13.56
N ALA A 84 -5.04 -5.87 -13.98
CA ALA A 84 -4.53 -6.08 -15.32
C ALA A 84 -3.77 -7.42 -15.46
N PHE A 85 -3.38 -8.03 -14.32
CA PHE A 85 -2.70 -9.32 -14.29
C PHE A 85 -3.67 -10.46 -14.69
N ASP A 86 -3.78 -10.71 -15.99
CA ASP A 86 -4.96 -11.36 -16.58
C ASP A 86 -6.24 -10.53 -16.38
N THR A 87 -7.30 -10.87 -17.12
CA THR A 87 -8.56 -10.11 -17.16
C THR A 87 -9.25 -10.00 -15.78
N ASP A 88 -8.93 -10.90 -14.85
CA ASP A 88 -9.52 -10.98 -13.51
C ASP A 88 -8.49 -10.99 -12.36
N GLY A 89 -7.21 -10.73 -12.63
CA GLY A 89 -6.15 -10.76 -11.60
C GLY A 89 -5.63 -12.17 -11.26
N ILE A 90 -6.08 -13.22 -11.97
CA ILE A 90 -5.74 -14.61 -11.68
C ILE A 90 -5.26 -15.30 -12.96
N VAL A 91 -4.04 -15.85 -12.93
CA VAL A 91 -3.55 -16.71 -14.03
C VAL A 91 -3.58 -18.18 -13.62
N VAL A 92 -4.23 -19.00 -14.45
CA VAL A 92 -4.11 -20.47 -14.39
C VAL A 92 -3.32 -20.94 -15.60
N HIS A 93 -2.25 -21.69 -15.36
CA HIS A 93 -1.49 -22.34 -16.41
C HIS A 93 -1.64 -23.85 -16.32
N ASN A 94 -1.76 -24.50 -17.48
CA ASN A 94 -1.81 -25.94 -17.62
C ASN A 94 -0.92 -26.35 -18.80
N ASN A 95 -0.38 -27.57 -18.78
CA ASN A 95 0.29 -28.19 -19.92
C ASN A 95 1.62 -27.53 -20.34
N ALA A 96 2.36 -26.97 -19.38
CA ALA A 96 3.65 -26.32 -19.64
C ALA A 96 4.72 -27.28 -20.18
N ALA A 97 4.67 -28.56 -19.79
CA ALA A 97 5.53 -29.63 -20.29
C ALA A 97 4.79 -30.61 -21.23
N SER A 98 3.75 -30.15 -21.94
CA SER A 98 2.99 -30.98 -22.89
C SER A 98 2.25 -32.19 -22.28
N GLY A 99 1.93 -32.19 -20.98
CA GLY A 99 0.94 -33.10 -20.41
C GLY A 99 -0.16 -32.38 -19.63
N ASN A 100 -1.35 -32.99 -19.54
CA ASN A 100 -2.51 -32.46 -18.81
C ASN A 100 -2.55 -32.92 -17.35
N GLY A 101 -1.39 -33.18 -16.74
CA GLY A 101 -1.30 -33.67 -15.37
C GLY A 101 -1.18 -32.54 -14.34
N LYS A 102 -0.43 -32.78 -13.25
CA LYS A 102 -0.24 -31.78 -12.19
C LYS A 102 0.79 -30.73 -12.61
N ASP A 103 0.46 -29.47 -12.39
CA ASP A 103 1.37 -28.32 -12.49
C ASP A 103 1.54 -27.67 -11.12
N VAL A 104 2.79 -27.38 -10.73
CA VAL A 104 3.10 -26.79 -9.42
C VAL A 104 4.07 -25.63 -9.57
N GLY A 105 3.74 -24.48 -8.96
CA GLY A 105 4.69 -23.38 -8.74
C GLY A 105 5.37 -23.54 -7.38
N ASN A 106 6.70 -23.67 -7.36
CA ASN A 106 7.49 -23.87 -6.14
C ASN A 106 8.12 -22.57 -5.64
N SER A 107 8.40 -21.60 -6.52
CA SER A 107 8.99 -20.32 -6.15
C SER A 107 8.51 -19.22 -7.09
N ILE A 108 8.45 -17.99 -6.58
CA ILE A 108 8.04 -16.79 -7.31
C ILE A 108 9.04 -15.66 -7.06
N THR A 109 9.37 -14.90 -8.09
CA THR A 109 10.18 -13.69 -7.99
C THR A 109 9.76 -12.69 -9.06
N THR A 110 10.23 -11.44 -8.95
CA THR A 110 10.09 -10.42 -10.00
C THR A 110 11.45 -10.17 -10.65
N ASP A 111 11.49 -10.00 -11.97
CA ASP A 111 12.71 -9.57 -12.66
C ASP A 111 12.90 -8.04 -12.59
N ALA A 112 14.06 -7.55 -13.04
CA ALA A 112 14.37 -6.12 -13.03
C ALA A 112 13.45 -5.27 -13.93
N THR A 113 12.67 -5.91 -14.80
CA THR A 113 11.67 -5.26 -15.67
C THR A 113 10.26 -5.35 -15.08
N GLY A 114 10.09 -5.92 -13.87
CA GLY A 114 8.81 -6.05 -13.19
C GLY A 114 8.00 -7.29 -13.59
N LYS A 115 8.53 -8.21 -14.42
CA LYS A 115 7.80 -9.43 -14.79
C LYS A 115 7.83 -10.43 -13.65
N ILE A 116 6.73 -11.15 -13.48
CA ILE A 116 6.62 -12.21 -12.49
C ILE A 116 7.16 -13.50 -13.09
N LEU A 117 8.16 -14.08 -12.43
CA LEU A 117 8.74 -15.38 -12.74
C LEU A 117 8.29 -16.40 -11.70
N VAL A 118 7.68 -17.49 -12.15
CA VAL A 118 7.32 -18.63 -11.30
C VAL A 118 8.10 -19.83 -11.78
N THR A 119 8.85 -20.49 -10.90
CA THR A 119 9.55 -21.75 -11.22
C THR A 119 8.86 -22.92 -10.55
N GLY A 120 8.93 -24.09 -11.19
CA GLY A 120 8.14 -25.21 -10.73
C GLY A 120 8.31 -26.48 -11.55
N GLY A 121 7.32 -27.36 -11.45
CA GLY A 121 7.26 -28.62 -12.19
C GLY A 121 5.94 -28.79 -12.93
N SER A 122 5.97 -29.41 -14.10
CA SER A 122 4.80 -29.74 -14.91
C SER A 122 4.86 -31.21 -15.30
N TYR A 123 3.71 -31.88 -15.22
CA TYR A 123 3.61 -33.29 -15.58
C TYR A 123 3.46 -33.45 -17.10
N ASN A 124 4.45 -34.07 -17.74
CA ASN A 124 4.50 -34.22 -19.19
C ASN A 124 3.64 -35.39 -19.71
N SER A 125 3.47 -35.48 -21.03
CA SER A 125 2.72 -36.57 -21.68
C SER A 125 3.31 -37.97 -21.45
N SER A 126 4.57 -38.04 -21.00
CA SER A 126 5.28 -39.29 -20.71
C SER A 126 5.10 -39.75 -19.25
N GLY A 127 4.37 -39.00 -18.43
CA GLY A 127 4.07 -39.38 -17.05
C GLY A 127 5.15 -39.00 -16.03
N ASN A 128 6.04 -38.06 -16.37
CA ASN A 128 7.10 -37.57 -15.47
C ASN A 128 6.97 -36.06 -15.25
N TYR A 129 7.65 -35.55 -14.22
CA TYR A 129 7.74 -34.11 -13.99
C TYR A 129 8.94 -33.51 -14.72
N ASP A 130 8.69 -32.46 -15.49
CA ASP A 130 9.72 -31.60 -16.05
C ASP A 130 9.76 -30.26 -15.32
N MET A 131 10.94 -29.67 -15.25
CA MET A 131 11.10 -28.32 -14.71
C MET A 131 10.53 -27.29 -15.69
N VAL A 132 9.87 -26.28 -15.14
CA VAL A 132 9.26 -25.20 -15.93
C VAL A 132 9.50 -23.84 -15.28
N ILE A 133 9.51 -22.81 -16.13
CA ILE A 133 9.60 -21.40 -15.74
C ILE A 133 8.47 -20.67 -16.46
N TRP A 134 7.49 -20.16 -15.72
CA TRP A 134 6.48 -19.26 -16.24
C TRP A 134 6.94 -17.82 -16.08
N ARG A 135 6.79 -17.03 -17.15
CA ARG A 135 7.04 -15.59 -17.14
C ARG A 135 5.76 -14.88 -17.51
N TYR A 136 5.11 -14.27 -16.54
CA TYR A 136 3.88 -13.52 -16.73
C TYR A 136 4.20 -12.05 -17.04
N ILE A 137 3.38 -11.48 -17.91
CA ILE A 137 3.39 -10.06 -18.27
C ILE A 137 2.10 -9.51 -17.63
N PRO A 138 2.21 -8.72 -16.55
CA PRO A 138 1.07 -7.97 -16.03
C PRO A 138 0.51 -6.99 -17.06
#